data_AF-A0AA38RZY7-F1
#
_entry.id   AF-A0AA38RZY7-F1
#
_cell.length_a   1.000
_cell.length_b   1.000
_cell.length_c   1.000
_cell.angle_alpha   90.00
_cell.angle_beta   90.00
_cell.angle_gamma   90.00
#
_symmetry.space_group_name_H-M   'P 1'
#
loop_
_entity.id
_entity.type
_entity.pdbx_description
1 polymer ?
#
loop_
_entity_poly.entity_id
_entity_poly.type
_entity_poly.pdbx_seq_one_letter_code
_entity_poly.pdbx_strand_id
1 'polypeptide(L)'
;MTKITIEVYSDTVCPFCYIGAKSLEAAIASFTQSRRPGDDDQAEFVLVWRPFLIHPKFRGGIPDKAGYFRAKYGPGGADAFFERMGERGRRLGIGFRWDGRSGSSWDSHKLMLRALDGDRAEEVEEEERGEEG
;
A
#
# COMPACT_ATOMS: atom_id res chain seq x y z
N MET A 1 24.96 10.10 1.34
CA MET A 1 23.54 9.73 1.53
C MET A 1 23.31 8.38 0.87
N THR A 2 22.89 7.37 1.64
CA THR A 2 22.66 6.01 1.12
C THR A 2 21.24 5.92 0.57
N LYS A 3 21.10 5.61 -0.72
CA LYS A 3 19.79 5.42 -1.34
C LYS A 3 19.33 3.97 -1.12
N ILE A 4 18.15 3.82 -0.51
CA ILE A 4 17.54 2.52 -0.19
C ILE A 4 16.24 2.40 -0.97
N THR A 5 16.20 1.49 -1.94
CA THR A 5 14.99 1.18 -2.70
C THR A 5 14.19 0.09 -2.01
N ILE A 6 12.90 0.35 -1.79
CA ILE A 6 11.95 -0.60 -1.21
C ILE A 6 10.87 -0.89 -2.24
N GLU A 7 10.84 -2.13 -2.74
CA GLU A 7 9.74 -2.60 -3.59
C GLU A 7 8.56 -3.05 -2.74
N VAL A 8 7.38 -2.46 -2.98
CA VAL A 8 6.16 -2.76 -2.24
C VAL A 8 5.16 -3.48 -3.13
N TYR A 9 5.02 -4.79 -2.93
CA TYR A 9 4.02 -5.60 -3.60
C TYR A 9 2.68 -5.48 -2.87
N SER A 10 1.66 -4.97 -3.55
CA SER A 10 0.39 -4.58 -2.91
C SER A 10 -0.81 -4.94 -3.77
N ASP A 11 -1.89 -5.39 -3.10
CA ASP A 11 -3.22 -5.49 -3.70
C ASP A 11 -4.16 -4.47 -3.04
N THR A 12 -4.83 -3.66 -3.84
CA THR A 12 -5.80 -2.65 -3.39
C THR A 12 -6.96 -3.19 -2.56
N VAL A 13 -7.31 -4.48 -2.67
CA VAL A 13 -8.37 -5.11 -1.87
C VAL A 13 -7.86 -5.76 -0.57
N CYS A 14 -6.54 -5.77 -0.37
CA CYS A 14 -5.92 -6.43 0.79
C CYS A 14 -5.83 -5.45 1.98
N PRO A 15 -6.53 -5.72 3.10
CA PRO A 15 -6.49 -4.83 4.26
C PRO A 15 -5.11 -4.83 4.95
N PHE A 16 -4.34 -5.91 4.86
CA PHE A 16 -2.98 -5.95 5.37
C PHE A 16 -2.03 -5.08 4.55
N CYS A 17 -2.18 -5.04 3.22
CA CYS A 17 -1.37 -4.17 2.37
C CYS A 17 -1.57 -2.70 2.76
N TYR A 18 -2.81 -2.28 3.05
CA TYR A 18 -3.05 -0.89 3.47
C TYR A 18 -2.44 -0.56 4.85
N ILE A 19 -2.54 -1.48 5.82
CA ILE A 19 -1.85 -1.35 7.11
C ILE A 19 -0.33 -1.31 6.92
N GLY A 20 0.21 -2.16 6.05
CA GLY A 20 1.64 -2.24 5.75
C GLY A 20 2.16 -0.95 5.14
N ALA A 21 1.45 -0.40 4.16
CA ALA A 21 1.75 0.89 3.55
C ALA A 21 1.83 2.01 4.59
N LYS A 22 0.78 2.17 5.42
CA LYS A 22 0.74 3.21 6.46
C LYS A 22 1.78 3.00 7.55
N SER A 23 2.07 1.75 7.90
CA SER A 23 3.16 1.42 8.83
C SER A 23 4.53 1.79 8.26
N LEU A 24 4.76 1.55 6.97
CA LEU A 24 6.01 1.87 6.30
C LEU A 24 6.22 3.40 6.21
N GLU A 25 5.18 4.14 5.83
CA GLU A 25 5.19 5.61 5.84
C GLU A 25 5.56 6.15 7.23
N ALA A 26 4.92 5.64 8.29
CA ALA A 26 5.20 6.03 9.66
C ALA A 26 6.63 5.68 10.11
N ALA A 27 7.14 4.51 9.70
CA ALA A 27 8.51 4.08 10.02
C ALA A 27 9.56 4.96 9.33
N ILE A 28 9.36 5.30 8.07
CA ILE A 28 10.25 6.22 7.33
C ILE A 28 10.23 7.60 7.97
N ALA A 29 9.04 8.15 8.28
CA ALA A 29 8.92 9.44 8.96
C ALA A 29 9.62 9.44 10.32
N SER A 30 9.43 8.38 11.12
CA SER A 30 10.10 8.22 12.42
C SER A 30 11.62 8.11 12.27
N PHE A 31 12.11 7.40 11.24
CA PHE A 31 13.54 7.34 10.95
C PHE A 31 14.08 8.74 10.66
N THR A 32 13.45 9.48 9.73
CA THR A 32 13.89 10.83 9.34
C THR A 32 13.87 11.80 10.52
N GLN A 33 12.84 11.77 11.36
CA GLN A 33 12.74 12.62 12.55
C GLN A 33 13.77 12.31 13.64
N SER A 34 14.22 11.05 13.72
CA SER A 34 15.21 10.64 14.73
C SER A 34 16.64 11.11 14.41
N ARG A 35 16.89 11.54 13.16
CA ARG A 35 18.22 11.96 12.69
C ARG A 35 18.56 13.37 13.14
N ARG A 36 19.83 13.59 13.48
CA ARG A 36 20.34 14.91 13.85
C ARG A 36 21.07 15.57 12.68
N PRO A 37 21.10 16.91 12.61
CA PRO A 37 21.98 17.61 11.68
C PRO A 37 23.44 17.20 11.96
N GLY A 38 24.11 16.64 10.95
CA GLY A 38 25.50 16.17 11.05
C GLY A 38 25.69 14.66 11.18
N ASP A 39 24.61 13.86 11.18
CA ASP A 39 24.73 12.40 11.03
C ASP A 39 25.23 12.07 9.61
N ASP A 40 26.31 11.29 9.50
CA ASP A 40 26.92 10.88 8.21
C ASP A 40 26.12 9.78 7.48
N ASP A 41 25.22 9.10 8.20
CA ASP A 41 24.40 7.98 7.78
C ASP A 41 22.96 8.39 7.41
N GLN A 42 22.85 9.47 6.63
CA GLN A 42 21.58 9.87 6.01
C GLN A 42 21.16 8.84 4.95
N ALA A 43 19.93 8.36 5.05
CA ALA A 43 19.31 7.47 4.07
C ALA A 43 18.17 8.17 3.32
N GLU A 44 18.15 7.99 2.00
CA GLU A 44 17.02 8.35 1.14
C GLU A 44 16.22 7.07 0.86
N PHE A 45 14.91 7.08 1.10
CA PHE A 45 14.06 5.92 0.80
C PHE A 45 13.29 6.15 -0.50
N VAL A 46 13.45 5.24 -1.45
CA VAL A 46 12.68 5.22 -2.69
C VAL A 46 11.67 4.10 -2.63
N LEU A 47 10.39 4.45 -2.74
CA LEU A 47 9.30 3.46 -2.74
C LEU A 47 8.91 3.13 -4.17
N VAL A 48 9.02 1.85 -4.55
CA VAL A 48 8.58 1.35 -5.86
C VAL A 48 7.37 0.45 -5.67
N TRP A 49 6.20 0.92 -6.08
CA TRP A 49 4.96 0.16 -5.94
C TRP A 49 4.80 -0.87 -7.06
N ARG A 50 4.53 -2.12 -6.67
CA ARG A 50 4.34 -3.26 -7.57
C ARG A 50 2.92 -3.83 -7.40
N PRO A 51 2.04 -3.66 -8.39
CA PRO A 51 0.74 -4.33 -8.43
C PRO A 51 0.85 -5.84 -8.21
N PHE A 52 0.11 -6.37 -7.24
CA PHE A 52 0.05 -7.80 -6.96
C PHE A 52 -1.39 -8.24 -6.82
N LEU A 53 -1.80 -9.30 -7.51
CA LEU A 53 -3.16 -9.82 -7.43
C LEU A 53 -3.21 -11.01 -6.46
N ILE A 54 -3.76 -10.81 -5.26
CA ILE A 54 -3.95 -11.91 -4.29
C ILE A 54 -5.01 -12.91 -4.78
N HIS A 55 -5.92 -12.46 -5.64
CA HIS A 55 -7.05 -13.22 -6.15
C HIS A 55 -7.24 -12.99 -7.66
N PRO A 56 -6.32 -13.49 -8.52
CA PRO A 56 -6.32 -13.18 -9.95
C PRO A 56 -7.58 -13.69 -10.68
N LYS A 57 -8.27 -14.70 -10.12
CA LYS A 57 -9.52 -15.24 -10.68
C LYS A 57 -10.75 -14.36 -10.39
N PHE A 58 -10.69 -13.46 -9.41
CA PHE A 58 -11.82 -12.61 -9.00
C PHE A 58 -11.87 -11.31 -9.79
N ARG A 59 -12.20 -11.41 -11.08
CA ARG A 59 -12.24 -10.26 -12.00
C ARG A 59 -13.41 -9.31 -11.78
N GLY A 60 -14.53 -9.78 -11.23
CA GLY A 60 -15.73 -8.96 -10.99
C GLY A 60 -15.78 -8.25 -9.64
N GLY A 61 -14.74 -8.41 -8.81
CA GLY A 61 -14.76 -7.97 -7.42
C GLY A 61 -15.53 -8.93 -6.50
N ILE A 62 -15.91 -8.43 -5.33
CA ILE A 62 -16.58 -9.19 -4.26
C ILE A 62 -17.89 -8.47 -3.92
N PRO A 63 -19.08 -9.04 -4.21
CA PRO A 63 -20.35 -8.36 -3.95
C PRO A 63 -20.67 -8.22 -2.46
N ASP A 64 -20.26 -9.20 -1.64
CA ASP A 64 -20.39 -9.17 -0.18
C ASP A 64 -19.03 -9.49 0.47
N LYS A 65 -18.34 -8.44 0.93
CA LYS A 65 -17.04 -8.58 1.60
C LYS A 65 -17.17 -9.34 2.92
N ALA A 66 -18.21 -9.05 3.70
CA ALA A 66 -18.40 -9.68 5.01
C ALA A 66 -18.67 -11.18 4.83
N GLY A 67 -19.54 -11.54 3.89
CA GLY A 67 -19.79 -12.93 3.49
C GLY A 67 -18.54 -13.63 2.98
N TYR A 68 -17.73 -12.98 2.13
CA TYR A 68 -16.45 -13.52 1.66
C TYR A 68 -15.52 -13.88 2.83
N PHE A 69 -15.33 -12.97 3.80
CA PHE A 69 -14.45 -13.23 4.93
C PHE A 69 -15.02 -14.29 5.88
N ARG A 70 -16.34 -14.34 6.09
CA ARG A 70 -17.01 -15.41 6.86
C ARG A 70 -16.82 -16.78 6.21
N ALA A 71 -16.97 -16.86 4.89
CA ALA A 71 -16.71 -18.09 4.15
C ALA A 71 -15.23 -18.51 4.23
N LYS A 72 -14.31 -17.54 4.18
CA LYS A 72 -12.86 -17.78 4.24
C LYS A 72 -12.38 -18.26 5.61
N TYR A 73 -12.88 -17.68 6.70
CA TYR A 73 -12.38 -17.93 8.04
C TYR A 73 -13.27 -18.85 8.88
N GLY A 74 -14.44 -19.23 8.38
CA GLY A 74 -15.40 -20.07 9.09
C GLY A 74 -16.09 -19.35 10.26
N PRO A 75 -16.91 -20.08 11.03
CA PRO A 75 -17.68 -19.52 12.15
C PRO A 75 -16.78 -18.84 13.19
N GLY A 76 -17.09 -17.60 13.56
CA GLY A 76 -16.35 -16.79 14.55
C GLY A 76 -14.98 -16.27 14.08
N GLY A 77 -14.35 -16.90 13.08
CA GLY A 77 -13.03 -16.51 12.58
C GLY A 77 -13.00 -15.13 11.91
N ALA A 78 -14.08 -14.78 11.19
CA ALA A 78 -14.18 -13.49 10.52
C ALA A 78 -14.34 -12.32 11.49
N ASP A 79 -15.13 -12.47 12.56
CA ASP A 79 -15.33 -11.39 13.53
C ASP A 79 -14.04 -11.09 14.29
N ALA A 80 -13.34 -12.14 14.73
CA ALA A 80 -12.02 -11.99 15.35
C ALA A 80 -11.00 -11.37 14.37
N PHE A 81 -11.09 -11.69 13.08
CA PHE A 81 -10.29 -11.04 12.05
C PHE A 81 -10.62 -9.54 11.91
N PHE A 82 -11.91 -9.19 11.83
CA PHE A 82 -12.36 -7.80 11.72
C PHE A 82 -11.94 -6.96 12.91
N GLU A 83 -12.04 -7.52 14.13
CA GLU A 83 -11.62 -6.86 15.35
C GLU A 83 -10.11 -6.58 15.34
N ARG A 84 -9.29 -7.60 15.10
CA ARG A 84 -7.82 -7.45 15.03
C ARG A 84 -7.38 -6.44 13.97
N MET A 85 -8.00 -6.48 12.80
CA MET A 85 -7.68 -5.55 11.72
C MET A 85 -8.17 -4.13 12.03
N GLY A 86 -9.34 -3.99 12.65
CA GLY A 86 -9.87 -2.71 13.12
C GLY A 86 -8.97 -2.08 14.20
N GLU A 87 -8.49 -2.86 15.16
CA GLU A 87 -7.57 -2.39 16.20
C GLU A 87 -6.25 -1.89 15.63
N ARG A 88 -5.63 -2.67 14.73
CA ARG A 88 -4.40 -2.27 14.03
C ARG A 88 -4.62 -1.04 13.15
N GLY A 89 -5.74 -1.01 12.43
CA GLY A 89 -6.11 0.11 11.57
C GLY A 89 -6.28 1.41 12.36
N ARG A 90 -6.99 1.38 13.49
CA ARG A 90 -7.23 2.58 14.32
C ARG A 90 -5.94 3.24 14.79
N ARG A 91 -4.90 2.46 15.14
CA ARG A 91 -3.58 3.02 15.51
C ARG A 91 -2.90 3.80 14.39
N LEU A 92 -3.28 3.54 13.15
CA LEU A 92 -2.77 4.19 11.94
C LEU A 92 -3.81 5.17 11.33
N GLY A 93 -4.88 5.51 12.07
CA GLY A 93 -5.94 6.39 11.57
C GLY A 93 -6.88 5.75 10.53
N ILE A 94 -6.88 4.42 10.40
CA ILE A 94 -7.69 3.69 9.41
C ILE A 94 -9.00 3.20 10.06
N GLY A 95 -10.14 3.60 9.48
CA GLY A 95 -11.47 3.08 9.81
C GLY A 95 -11.93 2.02 8.81
N PHE A 96 -11.67 0.75 9.07
CA PHE A 96 -12.12 -0.33 8.18
C PHE A 96 -13.64 -0.52 8.19
N ARG A 97 -14.20 -0.73 7.00
CA ARG A 97 -15.60 -1.12 6.78
C ARG A 97 -15.66 -2.46 6.04
N TRP A 98 -16.20 -3.46 6.73
CA TRP A 98 -16.30 -4.83 6.23
C TRP A 98 -17.62 -5.12 5.51
N ASP A 99 -18.59 -4.21 5.62
CA ASP A 99 -19.87 -4.25 4.92
C ASP A 99 -19.75 -3.80 3.46
N GLY A 100 -20.71 -4.24 2.64
CA GLY A 100 -20.84 -3.87 1.23
C GLY A 100 -19.89 -4.64 0.30
N ARG A 101 -19.67 -4.05 -0.88
CA ARG A 101 -18.91 -4.66 -1.98
C ARG A 101 -17.44 -4.21 -2.02
N SER A 102 -16.62 -4.99 -2.70
CA SER A 102 -15.29 -4.63 -3.19
C SER A 102 -15.30 -4.65 -4.71
N GLY A 103 -14.71 -3.65 -5.34
CA GLY A 103 -14.50 -3.64 -6.79
C GLY A 103 -13.47 -4.66 -7.25
N SER A 104 -13.24 -4.71 -8.56
CA SER A 104 -12.18 -5.52 -9.16
C SER A 104 -10.80 -4.95 -8.84
N SER A 105 -9.92 -5.75 -8.24
CA SER A 105 -8.52 -5.34 -8.10
C SER A 105 -7.77 -5.31 -9.43
N TRP A 106 -8.28 -5.93 -10.49
CA TRP A 106 -7.66 -5.80 -11.82
C TRP A 106 -7.74 -4.38 -12.34
N ASP A 107 -8.90 -3.75 -12.22
CA ASP A 107 -9.11 -2.42 -12.79
C ASP A 107 -8.41 -1.34 -11.96
N SER A 108 -8.39 -1.48 -10.62
CA SER A 108 -7.58 -0.61 -9.78
C SER A 108 -6.07 -0.75 -10.07
N HIS A 109 -5.57 -1.96 -10.31
CA HIS A 109 -4.16 -2.14 -10.69
C HIS A 109 -3.82 -1.56 -12.06
N LYS A 110 -4.73 -1.60 -13.04
CA LYS A 110 -4.52 -0.88 -14.31
C LYS A 110 -4.37 0.62 -14.08
N LEU A 111 -5.19 1.19 -13.19
CA LEU A 111 -5.09 2.60 -12.83
C LEU A 111 -3.77 2.91 -12.11
N MET A 112 -3.33 2.03 -11.20
CA MET A 112 -2.03 2.16 -10.54
C MET A 112 -0.87 2.14 -11.54
N LEU A 113 -0.88 1.18 -12.48
CA LEU A 113 0.14 1.12 -13.54
C LEU A 113 0.16 2.39 -14.37
N ARG A 114 -1.02 2.91 -14.72
CA ARG A 114 -1.12 4.16 -15.49
C ARG A 114 -0.57 5.37 -14.73
N ALA A 115 -0.78 5.44 -13.42
CA ALA A 115 -0.21 6.50 -12.57
C ALA A 115 1.32 6.38 -12.50
N LEU A 116 1.84 5.17 -12.24
CA LEU A 116 3.29 4.91 -12.17
C LEU A 116 4.02 5.22 -13.49
N ASP A 117 3.39 4.95 -14.64
CA ASP A 117 3.94 5.35 -15.93
C ASP A 117 4.01 6.87 -16.10
N GLY A 118 3.07 7.61 -15.49
CA GLY A 118 3.07 9.07 -15.46
C GLY A 118 4.19 9.63 -14.60
N ASP A 119 4.30 9.14 -13.35
CA ASP A 119 5.36 9.54 -12.42
C ASP A 119 6.76 9.33 -13.02
N ARG A 120 6.98 8.18 -13.68
CA ARG A 120 8.25 7.89 -14.36
C ARG A 120 8.51 8.83 -15.54
N ALA A 121 7.48 9.27 -16.26
CA ALA A 121 7.66 10.21 -17.37
C ALA A 121 8.08 11.59 -16.85
N GLU A 122 7.48 12.05 -15.76
CA GLU A 122 7.85 13.31 -15.09
C GLU A 122 9.29 13.26 -14.55
N GLU A 123 9.70 12.15 -13.93
CA GLU A 123 11.09 11.97 -13.46
C GLU A 123 12.13 12.07 -14.59
N VAL A 124 11.85 11.47 -15.76
CA VAL A 124 12.75 11.52 -16.93
C VAL A 124 12.82 12.95 -17.50
N GLU A 125 11.69 13.65 -17.59
CA GLU A 125 11.67 15.05 -18.07
C GLU A 125 12.42 16.00 -17.12
N GLU A 126 12.35 15.79 -15.80
CA GLU A 126 13.11 16.56 -14.82
C GLU A 126 14.62 16.28 -14.89
N GLU A 127 15.02 15.02 -15.10
CA GLU A 127 16.42 14.62 -15.27
C GLU A 127 17.01 15.23 -16.54
N GLU A 128 16.32 15.12 -17.68
CA GLU A 128 16.75 15.72 -18.96
C GLU A 128 16.87 17.25 -18.87
N ARG A 129 15.94 17.92 -18.19
CA ARG A 129 15.99 19.38 -17.99
C ARG A 129 17.11 19.82 -17.04
N GLY A 130 17.50 18.97 -16.09
CA GLY A 130 18.60 19.21 -15.17
C GLY A 130 19.99 19.04 -15.80
N GLU A 131 20.10 18.25 -16.86
CA GLU A 131 21.37 18.02 -17.59
C GLU A 131 21.66 19.09 -18.67
N GLU A 132 20.65 19.84 -19.13
CA GLU A 132 20.80 20.91 -20.13
C GLU A 132 21.14 22.30 -19.55
N GLY A 133 21.26 22.45 -18.22
CA GLY A 133 21.52 23.73 -17.51
C GLY A 133 22.90 23.84 -16.87
#